data_AF-A0A0P4VLV9-F1
#
_entry.id   AF-A0A0P4VLV9-F1
#
_cell.length_a   1.000
_cell.length_b   1.000
_cell.length_c   1.000
_cell.angle_alpha   90.00
_cell.angle_beta   90.00
_cell.angle_gamma   90.00
#
_symmetry.space_group_name_H-M   'P 1'
#
loop_
_entity.id
_entity.type
_entity.pdbx_description
1 polymer ?
#
loop_
_entity_poly.entity_id
_entity_poly.type
_entity_poly.pdbx_seq_one_letter_code
_entity_poly.pdbx_strand_id
1 'polypeptide(L)'
;TMKWSESATVRFVELYREHDCLWNGYCKKYKNKEVRQKALESIREKMNWSTLSTDEIKQKIKNLRSTYNQELVKIKRSIISGRVGDDIYKPNVKWFPIMESVMMAT
;
A
#
# COMPACT_ATOMS: atom_id res chain seq x y z
N THR A 1 -4.14 -11.64 12.90
CA THR A 1 -4.00 -10.41 12.08
C THR A 1 -5.37 -9.90 11.73
N MET A 2 -5.69 -8.66 12.09
CA MET A 2 -7.00 -8.07 11.81
C MET A 2 -7.25 -8.04 10.29
N LYS A 3 -8.28 -8.74 9.83
CA LYS A 3 -8.64 -8.84 8.41
C LYS A 3 -9.62 -7.71 8.10
N TRP A 4 -9.18 -6.74 7.32
CA TRP A 4 -10.06 -5.66 6.83
C TRP A 4 -10.82 -6.13 5.60
N SER A 5 -12.00 -5.55 5.37
CA SER A 5 -12.71 -5.77 4.12
C SER A 5 -11.87 -5.29 2.94
N GLU A 6 -12.18 -5.81 1.76
CA GLU A 6 -11.53 -5.37 0.52
C GLU A 6 -11.76 -3.88 0.30
N SER A 7 -13.00 -3.40 0.45
CA SER A 7 -13.35 -1.97 0.33
C SER A 7 -12.59 -1.07 1.29
N ALA A 8 -12.47 -1.47 2.57
CA ALA A 8 -11.68 -0.73 3.54
C ALA A 8 -10.19 -0.73 3.19
N THR A 9 -9.67 -1.83 2.64
CA THR A 9 -8.28 -1.90 2.20
C THR A 9 -8.02 -1.02 0.98
N VAL A 10 -8.93 -1.00 -0.01
CA VAL A 10 -8.87 -0.09 -1.16
C VAL A 10 -8.84 1.36 -0.69
N ARG A 11 -9.82 1.76 0.13
CA ARG A 11 -9.90 3.11 0.69
C ARG A 11 -8.63 3.50 1.44
N PHE A 12 -8.08 2.58 2.24
CA PHE A 12 -6.83 2.82 2.95
C PHE A 12 -5.65 3.10 2.01
N VAL A 13 -5.53 2.34 0.92
CA VAL A 13 -4.44 2.50 -0.04
C VAL A 13 -4.59 3.79 -0.84
N GLU A 14 -5.81 4.25 -1.12
CA GLU A 14 -6.07 5.57 -1.71
C GLU A 14 -5.56 6.69 -0.80
N LEU A 15 -5.93 6.65 0.48
CA LEU A 15 -5.47 7.64 1.46
C LEU A 15 -3.96 7.60 1.63
N TYR A 16 -3.36 6.41 1.68
CA TYR A 16 -1.90 6.26 1.73
C TYR A 16 -1.22 6.90 0.51
N ARG A 17 -1.78 6.73 -0.69
CA ARG A 17 -1.26 7.33 -1.93
C ARG A 17 -1.29 8.85 -1.88
N GLU A 18 -2.33 9.47 -1.30
CA GLU A 18 -2.43 10.93 -1.16
C GLU A 18 -1.31 11.55 -0.29
N HIS A 19 -0.74 10.77 0.64
CA HIS A 19 0.28 11.24 1.58
C HIS A 19 1.71 10.88 1.13
N ASP A 20 2.22 11.61 0.15
CA ASP A 20 3.57 11.44 -0.43
C ASP A 20 4.69 11.34 0.62
N CYS A 21 4.60 12.09 1.72
CA CYS A 21 5.56 12.06 2.81
C CYS A 21 5.70 10.69 3.49
N LEU A 22 4.75 9.78 3.30
CA LEU A 22 4.79 8.41 3.84
C LEU A 22 5.51 7.41 2.92
N TRP A 23 5.65 7.70 1.63
CA TRP A 23 6.15 6.74 0.65
C TRP A 23 7.21 7.30 -0.30
N ASN A 24 7.06 8.54 -0.77
CA ASN A 24 7.95 9.16 -1.74
C ASN A 24 9.28 9.60 -1.10
N GLY A 25 10.37 8.90 -1.42
CA GLY A 25 11.71 9.23 -0.92
C GLY A 25 12.25 10.59 -1.41
N TYR A 26 11.75 11.10 -2.53
CA TYR A 26 12.11 12.41 -3.09
C TYR A 26 11.32 13.55 -2.44
N CYS A 27 10.27 13.26 -1.67
CA CYS A 27 9.52 14.28 -0.94
C CYS A 27 10.43 14.90 0.15
N LYS A 28 10.57 16.23 0.16
CA LYS A 28 11.35 16.95 1.19
C LYS A 28 10.88 16.63 2.62
N LYS A 29 9.59 16.32 2.78
CA LYS A 29 8.96 16.00 4.07
C LYS A 29 9.09 14.52 4.45
N TYR A 30 9.65 13.66 3.58
CA TYR A 30 9.76 12.21 3.81
C TYR A 30 10.53 11.85 5.08
N LYS A 31 11.54 12.64 5.46
CA LYS A 31 12.34 12.43 6.69
C LYS A 31 11.77 13.18 7.91
N ASN A 32 10.74 14.00 7.74
CA ASN A 32 10.14 14.76 8.83
C ASN A 32 9.19 13.87 9.65
N LYS A 33 9.60 13.50 10.86
CA LYS A 33 8.84 12.61 11.75
C LYS A 33 7.45 13.16 12.09
N GLU A 34 7.34 14.45 12.37
CA GLU A 34 6.09 15.10 12.76
C GLU A 34 5.08 15.12 11.60
N VAL A 35 5.53 15.47 10.40
CA VAL A 35 4.65 15.47 9.20
C VAL A 35 4.14 14.07 8.89
N ARG A 36 4.99 13.05 9.00
CA ARG A 36 4.59 11.65 8.81
C ARG A 36 3.58 11.21 9.86
N GLN A 37 3.79 11.58 11.12
CA GLN A 37 2.87 11.25 12.21
C GLN A 37 1.49 11.86 11.95
N LYS A 38 1.44 13.15 11.59
CA LYS A 38 0.18 13.84 11.22
C LYS A 38 -0.51 13.18 10.02
N ALA A 39 0.25 12.73 9.03
CA ALA A 39 -0.32 12.01 7.89
C ALA A 39 -0.93 10.65 8.29
N LEU A 40 -0.27 9.89 9.18
CA LEU A 40 -0.83 8.64 9.71
C LEU A 40 -2.10 8.87 10.53
N GLU A 41 -2.12 9.93 11.33
CA GLU A 41 -3.30 10.36 12.09
C GLU A 41 -4.44 10.78 11.17
N SER A 42 -4.15 11.53 10.10
CA SER A 42 -5.14 11.90 9.10
C SER A 42 -5.77 10.68 8.40
N ILE A 43 -4.96 9.67 8.05
CA ILE A 43 -5.48 8.40 7.51
C ILE A 43 -6.40 7.72 8.53
N ARG A 44 -5.99 7.66 9.79
CA ARG A 44 -6.78 7.05 10.87
C ARG A 44 -8.16 7.70 11.00
N GLU A 45 -8.19 9.02 11.03
CA GLU A 45 -9.40 9.83 11.16
C GLU A 45 -10.31 9.62 9.95
N LYS A 46 -9.78 9.73 8.73
CA LYS A 46 -10.54 9.52 7.49
C LYS A 46 -11.10 8.09 7.34
N MET A 47 -10.49 7.11 8.01
CA MET A 47 -10.98 5.72 8.06
C MET A 47 -11.97 5.48 9.21
N ASN A 48 -12.23 6.47 10.07
CA ASN A 48 -13.00 6.34 11.30
C ASN A 48 -12.48 5.21 12.22
N TRP A 49 -11.15 5.03 12.27
CA TRP A 49 -10.49 4.00 13.08
C TRP A 49 -9.93 4.57 14.38
N SER A 50 -10.80 5.16 15.20
CA SER A 50 -10.41 5.74 16.49
C SER A 50 -9.77 4.74 17.45
N THR A 51 -10.05 3.44 17.29
CA THR A 51 -9.50 2.36 18.13
C THR A 51 -8.10 1.91 17.72
N LEU A 52 -7.62 2.26 16.52
CA LEU A 52 -6.31 1.84 16.04
C LEU A 52 -5.23 2.84 16.43
N SER A 53 -4.10 2.30 16.88
CA SER A 53 -2.88 3.05 17.07
C SER A 53 -2.22 3.39 15.74
N THR A 54 -1.39 4.44 15.72
CA THR A 54 -0.59 4.76 14.53
C THR A 54 0.42 3.67 14.19
N ASP A 55 0.82 2.84 15.16
CA ASP A 55 1.72 1.73 14.92
C ASP A 55 1.02 0.56 14.20
N GLU A 56 -0.25 0.30 14.49
CA GLU A 56 -1.06 -0.65 13.71
C GLU A 56 -1.23 -0.18 12.26
N ILE A 57 -1.40 1.13 12.04
CA ILE A 57 -1.46 1.72 10.69
C ILE A 57 -0.13 1.54 9.96
N LYS A 58 1.01 1.82 10.61
CA LYS A 58 2.34 1.57 10.04
C LYS A 58 2.53 0.09 9.71
N GLN A 59 2.12 -0.80 10.61
CA GLN A 59 2.21 -2.24 10.41
C GLN A 59 1.33 -2.68 9.22
N LYS A 60 0.16 -2.09 9.04
CA LYS A 60 -0.66 -2.34 7.85
C LYS A 60 0.06 -1.92 6.57
N ILE A 61 0.64 -0.72 6.52
CA ILE A 61 1.40 -0.24 5.35
C ILE A 61 2.52 -1.24 5.03
N LYS A 62 3.28 -1.68 6.04
CA LYS A 62 4.33 -2.69 5.88
C LYS A 62 3.78 -4.00 5.29
N ASN A 63 2.67 -4.50 5.82
CA ASN A 63 2.04 -5.73 5.34
C ASN A 63 1.57 -5.59 3.89
N LEU A 64 0.95 -4.46 3.52
CA LEU A 64 0.49 -4.21 2.15
C LEU A 64 1.65 -4.14 1.15
N ARG A 65 2.75 -3.47 1.50
CA ARG A 65 3.97 -3.45 0.67
C ARG A 65 4.56 -4.85 0.51
N SER A 66 4.56 -5.66 1.58
CA SER A 66 4.98 -7.06 1.52
C SER A 66 4.10 -7.88 0.56
N THR A 67 2.77 -7.77 0.69
CA THR A 67 1.84 -8.46 -0.21
C THR A 67 2.03 -8.00 -1.65
N TYR A 68 2.18 -6.69 -1.91
CA TYR A 68 2.46 -6.17 -3.25
C TYR A 68 3.72 -6.80 -3.86
N ASN A 69 4.81 -6.88 -3.11
CA ASN A 69 6.04 -7.51 -3.58
C ASN A 69 5.86 -9.00 -3.87
N GLN A 70 5.06 -9.72 -3.07
CA GLN A 70 4.74 -11.12 -3.33
C GLN A 70 3.93 -11.29 -4.62
N GLU A 71 2.94 -10.42 -4.84
CA GLU A 71 2.15 -10.38 -6.08
C GLU A 71 3.04 -10.08 -7.30
N LEU A 72 3.97 -9.13 -7.20
CA LEU A 72 4.98 -8.86 -8.24
C LEU A 72 5.86 -10.07 -8.54
N VAL A 73 6.29 -10.81 -7.51
CA VAL A 73 7.08 -12.04 -7.72
C VAL A 73 6.27 -13.08 -8.48
N LYS A 74 4.95 -13.22 -8.22
CA LYS A 74 4.09 -14.13 -8.97
C LYS A 74 3.94 -13.71 -10.44
N ILE A 75 3.77 -12.41 -10.70
CA ILE A 75 3.75 -11.85 -12.06
C ILE A 75 5.06 -12.23 -12.77
N LYS A 76 6.21 -11.88 -12.19
CA LYS A 76 7.54 -12.16 -12.77
C LYS A 76 7.76 -13.66 -13.01
N ARG A 77 7.39 -14.52 -12.05
CA ARG A 77 7.52 -15.98 -12.19
C ARG A 77 6.65 -16.52 -13.33
N SER A 78 5.44 -15.99 -13.52
CA SER A 78 4.57 -16.43 -14.61
C SER A 78 5.21 -16.16 -15.98
N ILE A 79 5.85 -14.99 -16.14
CA ILE A 79 6.58 -14.60 -17.35
C ILE A 79 7.80 -15.52 -17.56
N ILE A 80 8.60 -15.74 -16.51
CA ILE A 80 9.81 -16.58 -16.58
C ILE A 80 9.46 -18.03 -16.94
N SER A 81 8.31 -18.54 -16.48
CA SER A 81 7.82 -19.87 -16.84
C SER A 81 7.29 -20.01 -18.28
N GLY A 82 7.45 -18.96 -19.11
CA GLY A 82 7.05 -18.98 -20.51
C GLY A 82 5.58 -18.67 -20.77
N ARG A 83 4.83 -18.15 -19.78
CA ARG A 83 3.47 -17.68 -20.00
C ARG A 83 3.48 -16.36 -20.75
N VAL A 84 2.61 -16.24 -21.74
CA VAL A 84 2.52 -15.07 -22.63
C VAL A 84 1.08 -14.59 -22.74
N GLY A 85 0.90 -13.31 -23.07
CA GLY A 85 -0.42 -12.72 -23.23
C GLY A 85 -1.31 -12.88 -22.00
N ASP A 86 -2.48 -13.47 -22.17
CA ASP A 86 -3.49 -13.61 -21.12
C ASP A 86 -3.16 -14.63 -20.03
N ASP A 87 -2.17 -15.50 -20.25
CA ASP A 87 -1.74 -16.50 -19.27
C ASP A 87 -0.86 -15.94 -18.15
N ILE A 88 -0.38 -14.70 -18.31
CA ILE A 88 0.39 -13.99 -17.29
C ILE A 88 -0.47 -13.82 -16.04
N TYR A 89 0.11 -14.11 -14.88
CA TYR A 89 -0.58 -13.99 -13.60
C TYR A 89 -1.07 -12.56 -13.38
N LYS A 90 -2.37 -12.40 -13.06
CA LYS A 90 -3.01 -11.13 -12.73
C LYS A 90 -3.38 -11.13 -11.24
N PRO A 91 -2.85 -10.20 -10.41
CA PRO A 91 -3.24 -10.08 -9.02
C PRO A 91 -4.75 -9.88 -8.87
N ASN A 92 -5.38 -10.62 -7.95
CA ASN A 92 -6.84 -10.51 -7.73
C ASN A 92 -7.21 -9.42 -6.71
N VAL A 93 -6.23 -8.83 -6.02
CA VAL A 93 -6.50 -7.83 -4.97
C VAL A 93 -6.76 -6.44 -5.58
N LYS A 94 -7.94 -5.87 -5.31
CA LYS A 94 -8.40 -4.62 -5.95
C LYS A 94 -7.54 -3.39 -5.66
N TRP A 95 -6.82 -3.39 -4.54
CA TRP A 95 -5.91 -2.30 -4.17
C TRP A 95 -4.56 -2.36 -4.90
N PHE A 96 -4.26 -3.45 -5.64
CA PHE A 96 -2.97 -3.65 -6.31
C PHE A 96 -2.62 -2.49 -7.27
N PRO A 97 -3.49 -2.04 -8.19
CA PRO A 97 -3.14 -0.99 -9.14
C PRO A 97 -2.87 0.36 -8.45
N ILE A 98 -3.55 0.63 -7.34
CA ILE A 98 -3.36 1.85 -6.56
C ILE A 98 -1.99 1.81 -5.87
N MET A 99 -1.65 0.66 -5.27
CA MET A 99 -0.34 0.45 -4.65
C MET A 99 0.78 0.48 -5.69
N GLU A 100 0.56 -0.04 -6.89
CA GLU A 100 1.52 0.03 -7.99
C GLU A 100 1.90 1.47 -8.33
N SER A 101 0.93 2.38 -8.40
CA SER A 101 1.20 3.80 -8.66
C SER A 101 2.09 4.46 -7.58
N VAL A 102 1.99 3.98 -6.34
CA VAL A 102 2.81 4.44 -5.22
C VAL A 102 4.22 3.83 -5.33
N MET A 103 4.30 2.52 -5.54
CA MET A 103 5.56 1.77 -5.51
C MET A 103 6.45 2.03 -6.72
N MET A 104 5.88 2.41 -7.86
CA MET A 104 6.63 2.80 -9.07
C MET A 104 7.15 4.24 -9.01
N ALA A 105 6.66 5.05 -8.06
CA ALA A 105 7.03 6.45 -7.89
C ALA A 105 8.03 6.69 -6.73
N THR A 106 8.46 5.62 -6.03
CA THR A 106 9.49 5.66 -4.98
C THR A 106 10.86 5.29 -5.52
#